data_AF-V4HAV1-F1
#
_entry.id   AF-V4HAV1-F1
#
_cell.length_a   1.000
_cell.length_b   1.000
_cell.length_c   1.000
_cell.angle_alpha   90.00
_cell.angle_beta   90.00
_cell.angle_gamma   90.00
#
_symmetry.space_group_name_H-M   'P 1'
#
loop_
_entity.id
_entity.type
_entity.pdbx_description
1 polymer ?
#
loop_
_entity_poly.entity_id
_entity_poly.type
_entity_poly.pdbx_seq_one_letter_code
_entity_poly.pdbx_strand_id
1 'polypeptide(L)'
;MVSTSFPVQVLLGVYLGLLTGVLPALVSWGLGFLFKYFTGVTIPGFGVVVLALAVAGVNGGLLALADATVLGSTNQTALLVAIIVVLMLSMYAHAKGDAMGASMPKRISLRDLTERTLSADVIDLAGGRGQVRVVVSGAVDDMEGYPPLPADLREHLADFSATFPADVPLVELESKVVERLRAEFDLADVSVSLTERAHASVAAAPPVGALSKRVPAGKRAVSLSTLVPTGLARGDEVTVVTDDGRHDGTVVSAKSAGGGGGAS
;
A
#
# COMPACT_ATOMS: atom_id res chain seq x y z
N MET A 1 -26.77 50.34 -37.19
CA MET A 1 -26.24 49.21 -36.39
C MET A 1 -25.04 49.73 -35.63
N VAL A 2 -25.08 49.74 -34.30
CA VAL A 2 -23.97 50.24 -33.48
C VAL A 2 -22.90 49.14 -33.43
N SER A 3 -21.74 49.39 -34.01
CA SER A 3 -20.58 48.50 -33.89
C SER A 3 -20.08 48.54 -32.45
N THR A 4 -20.09 47.39 -31.77
CA THR A 4 -19.50 47.24 -30.44
C THR A 4 -18.02 47.58 -30.51
N SER A 5 -17.54 48.46 -29.62
CA SER A 5 -16.14 48.89 -29.63
C SER A 5 -15.18 47.71 -29.39
N PHE A 6 -13.97 47.78 -29.96
CA PHE A 6 -12.97 46.72 -29.84
C PHE A 6 -12.70 46.27 -28.38
N PRO A 7 -12.52 47.16 -27.39
CA PRO A 7 -12.32 46.75 -26.00
C PRO A 7 -13.49 45.94 -25.43
N VAL A 8 -14.73 46.28 -25.79
CA VAL A 8 -15.92 45.55 -25.35
C VAL A 8 -15.97 44.17 -25.99
N GLN A 9 -15.57 44.04 -27.26
CA GLN A 9 -15.49 42.74 -27.92
C GLN A 9 -14.41 41.84 -27.28
N VAL A 10 -13.28 42.40 -26.88
CA VAL A 10 -12.25 41.65 -26.15
C VAL A 10 -12.78 41.17 -24.81
N LEU A 11 -13.43 42.05 -24.03
CA LEU A 11 -14.02 41.69 -22.75
C LEU A 11 -15.10 40.60 -22.90
N LEU A 12 -15.98 40.74 -23.89
CA LEU A 12 -17.00 39.75 -24.23
C LEU A 12 -16.36 38.41 -24.62
N GLY A 13 -15.29 38.44 -25.42
CA GLY A 13 -14.57 37.24 -25.81
C GLY A 13 -13.91 36.53 -24.63
N VAL A 14 -13.31 37.28 -23.70
CA VAL A 14 -12.77 36.71 -22.46
C VAL A 14 -13.89 36.09 -21.62
N TYR A 15 -15.00 36.79 -21.46
CA TYR A 15 -16.16 36.28 -20.73
C TYR A 15 -16.69 34.96 -21.33
N LEU A 16 -16.94 34.95 -22.64
CA LEU A 16 -17.43 33.76 -23.35
C LEU A 16 -16.39 32.62 -23.31
N GLY A 17 -15.11 32.93 -23.48
CA GLY A 17 -14.03 31.95 -23.42
C GLY A 17 -13.88 31.31 -22.04
N LEU A 18 -14.00 32.09 -20.97
CA LEU A 18 -13.99 31.57 -19.60
C LEU A 18 -15.23 30.70 -19.33
N LEU A 19 -16.42 31.17 -19.73
CA LEU A 19 -17.67 30.46 -19.49
C LEU A 19 -17.72 29.12 -20.24
N THR A 20 -17.36 29.12 -21.51
CA THR A 20 -17.42 27.92 -22.38
C THR A 20 -16.20 27.03 -22.23
N GLY A 21 -15.06 27.57 -21.77
CA GLY A 21 -13.78 26.88 -21.64
C GLY A 21 -13.66 25.99 -20.41
N VAL A 22 -14.54 26.11 -19.42
CA VAL A 22 -14.49 25.28 -18.19
C VAL A 22 -14.48 23.79 -18.53
N LEU A 23 -15.43 23.34 -19.37
CA LEU A 23 -15.56 21.92 -19.70
C LEU A 23 -14.36 21.41 -20.53
N PRO A 24 -13.94 22.06 -21.65
CA PRO A 24 -12.70 21.71 -22.34
C PRO A 24 -11.47 21.67 -21.43
N ALA A 25 -11.36 22.60 -20.48
CA ALA A 25 -10.24 22.66 -19.56
C ALA A 25 -10.25 21.51 -18.55
N LEU A 26 -11.41 21.16 -17.98
CA LEU A 26 -11.55 20.01 -17.09
C LEU A 26 -11.23 18.69 -17.81
N VAL A 27 -11.71 18.53 -19.04
CA VAL A 27 -11.39 17.35 -19.86
C VAL A 27 -9.89 17.28 -20.15
N SER A 28 -9.27 18.40 -20.50
CA SER A 28 -7.82 18.48 -20.78
C SER A 28 -6.98 18.19 -19.54
N TRP A 29 -7.37 18.74 -18.37
CA TRP A 29 -6.74 18.45 -17.09
C TRP A 29 -6.87 16.98 -16.73
N GLY A 30 -8.08 16.42 -16.80
CA GLY A 30 -8.35 15.03 -16.45
C GLY A 30 -7.58 14.07 -17.33
N LEU A 31 -7.50 14.37 -18.63
CA LEU A 31 -6.72 13.61 -19.59
C LEU A 31 -5.22 13.66 -19.24
N GLY A 32 -4.65 14.85 -19.01
CA GLY A 32 -3.26 15.01 -18.58
C GLY A 32 -2.94 14.27 -17.28
N PHE A 33 -3.82 14.38 -16.28
CA PHE A 33 -3.70 13.68 -15.00
C PHE A 33 -3.74 12.17 -15.16
N LEU A 34 -4.79 11.61 -15.79
CA LEU A 34 -4.96 10.16 -15.96
C LEU A 34 -3.80 9.55 -16.74
N PHE A 35 -3.42 10.15 -17.88
CA PHE A 35 -2.34 9.61 -18.70
C PHE A 35 -1.03 9.61 -17.94
N LYS A 36 -0.69 10.73 -17.29
CA LYS A 36 0.55 10.82 -16.53
C LYS A 36 0.57 9.87 -15.34
N TYR A 37 -0.53 9.78 -14.59
CA TYR A 37 -0.65 8.93 -13.42
C TYR A 37 -0.52 7.44 -13.76
N PHE A 38 -1.26 6.96 -14.76
CA PHE A 38 -1.31 5.54 -15.11
C PHE A 38 -0.15 5.11 -16.02
N THR A 39 0.21 5.91 -17.03
CA THR A 39 1.20 5.51 -18.05
C THR A 39 2.59 6.11 -17.81
N GLY A 40 2.70 7.20 -17.05
CA GLY A 40 3.95 7.97 -16.89
C GLY A 40 4.28 8.88 -18.08
N VAL A 41 3.51 8.81 -19.18
CA VAL A 41 3.74 9.55 -20.42
C VAL A 41 2.90 10.83 -20.45
N THR A 42 3.51 11.92 -20.92
CA THR A 42 2.83 13.21 -21.14
C THR A 42 2.26 13.27 -22.54
N ILE A 43 0.99 13.65 -22.67
CA ILE A 43 0.33 13.77 -23.97
C ILE A 43 0.85 15.02 -24.70
N PRO A 44 1.17 14.93 -26.00
CA PRO A 44 1.54 16.09 -26.80
C PRO A 44 0.46 17.18 -26.78
N GLY A 45 0.87 18.44 -26.58
CA GLY A 45 -0.06 19.56 -26.47
C GLY A 45 -0.96 19.75 -27.70
N PHE A 46 -0.48 19.39 -28.89
CA PHE A 46 -1.29 19.44 -30.11
C PHE A 46 -2.55 18.57 -30.02
N GLY A 47 -2.46 17.35 -29.47
CA GLY A 47 -3.61 16.47 -29.31
C GLY A 47 -4.67 17.07 -28.39
N VAL A 48 -4.23 17.75 -27.33
CA VAL A 48 -5.10 18.43 -26.38
C VAL A 48 -5.75 19.66 -27.01
N VAL A 49 -5.04 20.43 -27.85
CA VAL A 49 -5.61 21.57 -28.59
C VAL A 49 -6.75 21.11 -29.51
N VAL A 50 -6.54 20.04 -30.27
CA VAL A 50 -7.58 19.48 -31.16
C VAL A 50 -8.78 19.00 -30.36
N LEU A 51 -8.55 18.28 -29.25
CA LEU A 51 -9.63 17.82 -28.36
C LEU A 51 -10.39 19.00 -27.75
N ALA A 52 -9.69 20.00 -27.23
CA ALA A 52 -10.28 21.18 -26.62
C ALA A 52 -11.14 21.95 -27.62
N LEU A 53 -10.67 22.14 -28.86
CA LEU A 53 -11.46 22.75 -29.93
C LEU A 53 -12.71 21.94 -30.28
N ALA A 54 -12.62 20.61 -30.32
CA ALA A 54 -13.78 19.76 -30.58
C ALA A 54 -14.84 19.91 -29.48
N VAL A 55 -14.43 19.82 -28.20
CA VAL A 55 -15.34 19.97 -27.04
C VAL A 55 -15.93 21.38 -27.00
N ALA A 56 -15.10 22.40 -27.22
CA ALA A 56 -15.53 23.79 -27.26
C ALA A 56 -16.46 24.07 -28.44
N GLY A 57 -16.22 23.45 -29.58
CA GLY A 57 -17.08 23.55 -30.77
C GLY A 57 -18.46 22.95 -30.55
N VAL A 58 -18.56 21.81 -29.86
CA VAL A 58 -19.86 21.22 -29.47
C VAL A 58 -20.59 22.14 -28.48
N ASN A 59 -19.91 22.60 -27.44
CA ASN A 59 -20.51 23.45 -26.40
C ASN A 59 -20.91 24.84 -26.95
N GLY A 60 -20.02 25.48 -27.69
CA GLY A 60 -20.27 26.76 -28.37
C GLY A 60 -21.30 26.63 -29.48
N GLY A 61 -21.33 25.50 -30.19
CA GLY A 61 -22.35 25.20 -31.20
C GLY A 61 -23.74 25.06 -30.60
N LEU A 62 -23.87 24.39 -29.44
CA LEU A 62 -25.12 24.33 -28.67
C LEU A 62 -25.57 25.72 -28.19
N LEU A 63 -24.63 26.55 -27.73
CA LEU A 63 -24.92 27.94 -27.36
C LEU A 63 -25.46 28.73 -28.56
N ALA A 64 -24.91 28.51 -29.75
CA ALA A 64 -25.38 29.14 -30.97
C ALA A 64 -26.77 28.65 -31.44
N LEU A 65 -27.19 27.45 -31.05
CA LEU A 65 -28.57 26.99 -31.26
C LEU A 65 -29.55 27.71 -30.33
N ALA A 66 -29.12 28.04 -29.11
CA ALA A 66 -29.93 28.81 -28.16
C ALA A 66 -29.99 30.29 -28.54
N ASP A 67 -28.90 30.85 -29.08
CA ASP A 67 -28.84 32.22 -29.59
C ASP A 67 -27.88 32.35 -30.78
N ALA A 68 -28.44 32.43 -31.99
CA ALA A 68 -27.67 32.54 -33.23
C ALA A 68 -26.94 33.88 -33.38
N THR A 69 -27.29 34.91 -32.59
CA THR A 69 -26.62 36.22 -32.68
C THR A 69 -25.18 36.17 -32.20
N VAL A 70 -24.82 35.15 -31.41
CA VAL A 70 -23.44 34.88 -30.98
C VAL A 70 -22.51 34.62 -32.17
N LEU A 71 -23.00 33.98 -33.23
CA LEU A 71 -22.25 33.73 -34.48
C LEU A 71 -22.30 34.89 -35.47
N GLY A 72 -22.98 35.99 -35.14
CA GLY A 72 -23.08 37.16 -36.01
C GLY A 72 -21.72 37.78 -36.30
N SER A 73 -21.55 38.30 -37.52
CA SER A 73 -20.28 38.95 -37.95
C SER A 73 -19.84 40.11 -37.06
N THR A 74 -20.78 40.75 -36.36
CA THR A 74 -20.50 41.81 -35.36
C THR A 74 -19.69 41.32 -34.16
N ASN A 75 -19.69 40.02 -33.86
CA ASN A 75 -19.03 39.41 -32.69
C ASN A 75 -17.75 38.63 -33.06
N GLN A 76 -17.25 38.76 -34.30
CA GLN A 76 -16.14 37.94 -34.80
C GLN A 76 -14.86 38.07 -33.97
N THR A 77 -14.52 39.28 -33.51
CA THR A 77 -13.35 39.47 -32.62
C THR A 77 -13.57 38.82 -31.26
N ALA A 78 -14.77 38.92 -30.70
CA ALA A 78 -15.11 38.28 -29.43
C ALA A 78 -14.98 36.75 -29.53
N LEU A 79 -15.48 36.14 -30.62
CA LEU A 79 -15.35 34.70 -30.87
C LEU A 79 -13.90 34.25 -30.98
N LEU A 80 -13.06 35.00 -31.71
CA LEU A 80 -11.63 34.68 -31.84
C LEU A 80 -10.93 34.76 -30.49
N VAL A 81 -11.19 35.80 -29.70
CA VAL A 81 -10.66 35.95 -28.34
C VAL A 81 -11.14 34.81 -27.45
N ALA A 82 -12.43 34.42 -27.53
CA ALA A 82 -12.97 33.31 -26.77
C ALA A 82 -12.26 32.00 -27.09
N ILE A 83 -12.04 31.69 -28.37
CA ILE A 83 -11.29 30.49 -28.80
C ILE A 83 -9.87 30.50 -28.22
N ILE A 84 -9.15 31.63 -28.30
CA ILE A 84 -7.81 31.75 -27.73
C ILE A 84 -7.83 31.49 -26.22
N VAL A 85 -8.78 32.09 -25.50
CA VAL A 85 -8.92 31.91 -24.05
C VAL A 85 -9.21 30.46 -23.69
N VAL A 86 -10.10 29.78 -24.42
CA VAL A 86 -10.38 28.35 -24.23
C VAL A 86 -9.13 27.52 -24.44
N LEU A 87 -8.38 27.77 -25.53
CA LEU A 87 -7.14 27.05 -25.82
C LEU A 87 -6.08 27.25 -24.74
N MET A 88 -5.89 28.49 -24.27
CA MET A 88 -4.97 28.81 -23.18
C MET A 88 -5.38 28.10 -21.89
N LEU A 89 -6.67 28.13 -21.55
CA LEU A 89 -7.20 27.50 -20.35
C LEU A 89 -7.03 25.98 -20.41
N SER A 90 -7.34 25.34 -21.54
CA SER A 90 -7.13 23.91 -21.77
C SER A 90 -5.67 23.49 -21.70
N MET A 91 -4.76 24.26 -22.30
CA MET A 91 -3.32 24.01 -22.21
C MET A 91 -2.79 24.14 -20.78
N TYR A 92 -3.19 25.20 -20.09
CA TYR A 92 -2.81 25.39 -18.68
C TYR A 92 -3.34 24.25 -17.80
N ALA A 93 -4.60 23.87 -17.99
CA ALA A 93 -5.26 22.81 -17.25
C ALA A 93 -4.60 21.44 -17.52
N HIS A 94 -4.26 21.13 -18.78
CA HIS A 94 -3.48 19.95 -19.13
C HIS A 94 -2.13 19.90 -18.42
N ALA A 95 -1.37 21.00 -18.44
CA ALA A 95 -0.08 21.09 -17.76
C ALA A 95 -0.20 20.88 -16.23
N LYS A 96 -1.27 21.42 -15.62
CA LYS A 96 -1.58 21.19 -14.21
C LYS A 96 -2.00 19.74 -13.93
N GLY A 97 -2.75 19.13 -14.83
CA GLY A 97 -3.14 17.73 -14.74
C GLY A 97 -1.93 16.82 -14.80
N ASP A 98 -1.05 17.03 -15.78
CA ASP A 98 0.21 16.29 -15.94
C ASP A 98 1.11 16.45 -14.69
N ALA A 99 1.31 17.67 -14.20
CA ALA A 99 2.09 17.91 -12.98
C ALA A 99 1.50 17.16 -11.78
N MET A 100 0.17 17.20 -11.60
CA MET A 100 -0.50 16.49 -10.52
C MET A 100 -0.39 14.97 -10.68
N GLY A 101 -0.54 14.44 -11.90
CA GLY A 101 -0.41 13.01 -12.17
C GLY A 101 1.01 12.49 -11.94
N ALA A 102 2.02 13.35 -12.06
CA ALA A 102 3.41 13.02 -11.73
C ALA A 102 3.68 13.01 -10.22
N SER A 103 3.04 13.89 -9.45
CA SER A 103 3.25 14.02 -8.00
C SER A 103 2.33 13.17 -7.14
N MET A 104 1.19 12.71 -7.67
CA MET A 104 0.20 11.95 -6.91
C MET A 104 0.74 10.55 -6.58
N PRO A 105 0.76 10.13 -5.31
CA PRO A 105 1.21 8.80 -4.94
C PRO A 105 0.29 7.74 -5.55
N LYS A 106 0.88 6.72 -6.22
CA LYS A 106 0.14 5.66 -6.92
C LYS A 106 -0.60 4.67 -6.03
N ARG A 107 -0.48 4.83 -4.72
CA ARG A 107 -0.88 3.86 -3.69
C ARG A 107 -1.70 4.53 -2.58
N ILE A 108 -2.65 5.40 -2.96
CA ILE A 108 -3.68 5.79 -2.00
C ILE A 108 -4.70 4.65 -2.00
N SER A 109 -4.53 3.73 -1.06
CA SER A 109 -5.53 2.69 -0.82
C SER A 109 -6.73 3.37 -0.17
N LEU A 110 -7.96 2.99 -0.54
CA LEU A 110 -9.15 3.42 0.20
C LEU A 110 -9.09 2.99 1.70
N ARG A 111 -8.18 2.07 2.05
CA ARG A 111 -7.83 1.74 3.44
C ARG A 111 -7.15 2.90 4.17
N ASP A 112 -6.25 3.64 3.51
CA ASP A 112 -5.48 4.75 4.10
C ASP A 112 -6.38 5.91 4.56
N LEU A 113 -7.56 6.07 3.95
CA LEU A 113 -8.56 7.07 4.33
C LEU A 113 -9.39 6.68 5.56
N THR A 114 -9.30 5.43 6.01
CA THR A 114 -10.01 4.88 7.18
C THR A 114 -9.07 4.68 8.38
N GLU A 115 -7.78 4.97 8.24
CA GLU A 115 -6.77 4.56 9.23
C GLU A 115 -6.90 5.33 10.54
N ARG A 116 -7.26 4.57 11.59
CA ARG A 116 -7.25 4.99 12.99
C ARG A 116 -5.80 4.98 13.46
N THR A 117 -5.31 6.10 13.99
CA THR A 117 -4.00 6.17 14.65
C THR A 117 -4.11 5.72 16.10
N LEU A 118 -3.02 5.22 16.69
CA LEU A 118 -2.96 4.93 18.12
C LEU A 118 -3.29 6.18 18.95
N SER A 119 -3.95 5.99 20.09
CA SER A 119 -4.27 7.09 21.00
C SER A 119 -3.00 7.71 21.58
N ALA A 120 -2.93 9.04 21.61
CA ALA A 120 -1.76 9.79 22.10
C ALA A 120 -1.33 9.40 23.53
N ASP A 121 -2.28 8.97 24.38
CA ASP A 121 -2.04 8.50 25.75
C ASP A 121 -1.16 7.23 25.82
N VAL A 122 -1.08 6.44 24.75
CA VAL A 122 -0.32 5.17 24.70
C VAL A 122 1.13 5.41 24.28
N ILE A 123 1.37 6.49 23.54
CA ILE A 123 2.70 6.88 23.03
C ILE A 123 3.61 7.36 24.17
N ASP A 124 3.04 7.90 25.25
CA ASP A 124 3.82 8.45 26.39
C ASP A 124 4.19 7.39 27.45
N LEU A 125 3.52 6.23 27.46
CA LEU A 125 3.71 5.20 28.50
C LEU A 125 4.91 4.27 28.22
N ALA A 126 5.52 4.33 27.04
CA ALA A 126 6.61 3.43 26.62
C ALA A 126 8.04 3.97 26.88
N GLY A 127 8.21 5.12 27.53
CA GLY A 127 9.52 5.56 28.04
C GLY A 127 10.47 6.21 27.02
N GLY A 128 10.00 6.56 25.82
CA GLY A 128 10.76 7.34 24.84
C GLY A 128 9.83 7.86 23.75
N ARG A 129 9.90 9.18 23.46
CA ARG A 129 9.04 9.84 22.46
C ARG A 129 8.98 9.01 21.17
N GLY A 130 7.79 8.53 20.81
CA GLY A 130 7.54 7.85 19.52
C GLY A 130 7.74 6.34 19.51
N GLN A 131 7.73 5.66 20.66
CA GLN A 131 7.69 4.19 20.71
C GLN A 131 6.41 3.69 21.37
N VAL A 132 5.98 2.49 21.01
CA VAL A 132 4.84 1.81 21.60
C VAL A 132 5.20 0.38 21.95
N ARG A 133 4.86 -0.04 23.18
CA ARG A 133 5.00 -1.43 23.61
C ARG A 133 3.74 -2.18 23.23
N VAL A 134 3.90 -3.16 22.34
CA VAL A 134 2.85 -4.11 21.99
C VAL A 134 2.90 -5.28 22.96
N VAL A 135 1.74 -5.67 23.49
CA VAL A 135 1.55 -6.85 24.33
C VAL A 135 0.40 -7.68 23.78
N VAL A 136 0.55 -9.00 23.79
CA VAL A 136 -0.56 -9.89 23.46
C VAL A 136 -1.58 -9.84 24.59
N SER A 137 -2.85 -9.66 24.25
CA SER A 137 -3.95 -9.61 25.20
C SER A 137 -4.94 -10.72 24.91
N GLY A 138 -5.23 -11.54 25.92
CA GLY A 138 -6.15 -12.66 25.80
C GLY A 138 -5.48 -13.95 25.32
N ALA A 139 -6.30 -14.94 24.97
CA ALA A 139 -5.81 -16.22 24.46
C ALA A 139 -5.37 -16.07 22.99
N VAL A 140 -4.34 -16.83 22.60
CA VAL A 140 -3.90 -16.93 21.21
C VAL A 140 -4.74 -17.98 20.49
N ASP A 141 -5.38 -17.57 19.41
CA ASP A 141 -6.30 -18.40 18.62
C ASP A 141 -5.56 -19.25 17.57
N ASP A 142 -6.20 -20.33 17.14
CA ASP A 142 -5.70 -21.17 16.06
C ASP A 142 -6.01 -20.53 14.69
N MET A 143 -5.04 -20.53 13.78
CA MET A 143 -5.24 -20.01 12.43
C MET A 143 -6.17 -20.94 11.62
N GLU A 144 -7.21 -20.35 11.01
CA GLU A 144 -8.16 -21.09 10.18
C GLU A 144 -7.44 -21.76 8.99
N GLY A 145 -7.75 -23.04 8.75
CA GLY A 145 -7.11 -23.84 7.70
C GLY A 145 -5.77 -24.48 8.06
N TYR A 146 -5.30 -24.31 9.30
CA TYR A 146 -4.07 -24.93 9.81
C TYR A 146 -4.34 -25.90 10.97
N PRO A 147 -3.39 -26.81 11.30
CA PRO A 147 -3.47 -27.60 12.53
C PRO A 147 -3.48 -26.72 13.78
N PRO A 148 -4.08 -27.19 14.89
CA PRO A 148 -4.11 -26.43 16.14
C PRO A 148 -2.71 -26.19 16.70
N LEU A 149 -2.53 -25.07 17.40
CA LEU A 149 -1.27 -24.72 18.06
C LEU A 149 -0.96 -25.69 19.22
N PRO A 150 0.30 -26.16 19.32
CA PRO A 150 0.81 -26.80 20.53
C PRO A 150 0.65 -25.87 21.75
N ALA A 151 0.26 -26.44 22.90
CA ALA A 151 -0.04 -25.67 24.10
C ALA A 151 1.16 -24.87 24.62
N ASP A 152 2.37 -25.44 24.52
CA ASP A 152 3.63 -24.79 24.83
C ASP A 152 3.89 -23.58 23.92
N LEU A 153 3.68 -23.69 22.61
CA LEU A 153 3.85 -22.57 21.69
C LEU A 153 2.80 -21.47 21.94
N ARG A 154 1.58 -21.86 22.29
CA ARG A 154 0.49 -20.93 22.64
C ARG A 154 0.84 -20.08 23.86
N GLU A 155 1.42 -20.68 24.90
CA GLU A 155 1.89 -19.97 26.10
C GLU A 155 3.00 -18.97 25.76
N HIS A 156 4.02 -19.38 24.99
CA HIS A 156 5.11 -18.49 24.60
C HIS A 156 4.63 -17.30 23.74
N LEU A 157 3.64 -17.50 22.88
CA LEU A 157 3.04 -16.42 22.10
C LEU A 157 2.22 -15.45 22.96
N ALA A 158 1.54 -15.95 24.00
CA ALA A 158 0.80 -15.10 24.93
C ALA A 158 1.72 -14.20 25.76
N ASP A 159 2.94 -14.65 26.04
CA ASP A 159 3.97 -13.88 26.77
C ASP A 159 4.75 -12.90 25.88
N PHE A 160 4.44 -12.82 24.58
CA PHE A 160 5.16 -11.93 23.67
C PHE A 160 4.95 -10.45 24.02
N SER A 161 6.06 -9.73 24.20
CA SER A 161 6.10 -8.28 24.31
C SER A 161 7.28 -7.71 23.54
N ALA A 162 7.00 -6.74 22.67
CA ALA A 162 8.03 -6.05 21.90
C ALA A 162 7.69 -4.56 21.75
N THR A 163 8.71 -3.75 21.51
CA THR A 163 8.57 -2.32 21.32
C THR A 163 8.74 -1.98 19.85
N PHE A 164 7.88 -1.12 19.33
CA PHE A 164 7.85 -0.72 17.94
C PHE A 164 7.78 0.81 17.81
N PRO A 165 8.21 1.38 16.68
CA PRO A 165 8.01 2.80 16.39
C PRO A 165 6.50 3.13 16.31
N ALA A 166 6.08 4.24 16.92
CA ALA A 166 4.69 4.69 16.97
C ALA A 166 4.37 5.79 15.94
N ASP A 167 5.33 6.14 15.09
CA ASP A 167 5.22 7.12 13.99
C ASP A 167 4.58 6.54 12.72
N VAL A 168 4.16 5.28 12.77
CA VAL A 168 3.53 4.56 11.65
C VAL A 168 2.04 4.29 11.92
N PRO A 169 1.21 4.18 10.86
CA PRO A 169 -0.19 3.80 11.00
C PRO A 169 -0.37 2.42 11.64
N LEU A 170 -1.54 2.18 12.25
CA LEU A 170 -1.86 0.93 12.96
C LEU A 170 -1.70 -0.30 12.06
N VAL A 171 -2.10 -0.22 10.80
CA VAL A 171 -2.00 -1.33 9.82
C VAL A 171 -0.54 -1.67 9.51
N GLU A 172 0.32 -0.66 9.42
CA GLU A 172 1.76 -0.89 9.24
C GLU A 172 2.37 -1.48 10.52
N LEU A 173 1.93 -1.01 11.69
CA LEU A 173 2.35 -1.57 12.98
C LEU A 173 1.95 -3.04 13.11
N GLU A 174 0.72 -3.41 12.77
CA GLU A 174 0.23 -4.80 12.73
C GLU A 174 1.14 -5.66 11.83
N SER A 175 1.48 -5.15 10.65
CA SER A 175 2.36 -5.85 9.70
C SER A 175 3.75 -6.08 10.28
N LYS A 176 4.34 -5.09 10.97
CA LYS A 176 5.64 -5.24 11.65
C LYS A 176 5.57 -6.25 12.80
N VAL A 177 4.46 -6.29 13.55
CA VAL A 177 4.25 -7.29 14.61
C VAL A 177 4.14 -8.70 14.01
N VAL A 178 3.40 -8.86 12.91
CA VAL A 178 3.30 -10.12 12.15
C VAL A 178 4.68 -10.61 11.72
N GLU A 179 5.49 -9.74 11.12
CA GLU A 179 6.85 -10.08 10.69
C GLU A 179 7.73 -10.49 11.88
N ARG A 180 7.65 -9.76 13.00
CA ARG A 180 8.41 -10.06 14.21
C ARG A 180 8.03 -11.41 14.81
N LEU A 181 6.74 -11.71 14.93
CA LEU A 181 6.22 -12.98 15.45
C LEU A 181 6.60 -14.16 14.56
N ARG A 182 6.49 -14.01 13.23
CA ARG A 182 6.93 -15.05 12.28
C ARG A 182 8.43 -15.33 12.42
N ALA A 183 9.25 -14.29 12.51
CA ALA A 183 10.69 -14.44 12.62
C ALA A 183 11.13 -15.07 13.95
N GLU A 184 10.45 -14.74 15.05
CA GLU A 184 10.82 -15.21 16.39
C GLU A 184 10.35 -16.64 16.67
N PHE A 185 9.17 -17.01 16.17
CA PHE A 185 8.54 -18.30 16.48
C PHE A 185 8.43 -19.26 15.28
N ASP A 186 8.98 -18.91 14.11
CA ASP A 186 8.94 -19.69 12.86
C ASP A 186 7.51 -20.09 12.45
N LEU A 187 6.55 -19.20 12.69
CA LEU A 187 5.13 -19.45 12.41
C LEU A 187 4.90 -19.56 10.90
N ALA A 188 4.14 -20.58 10.49
CA ALA A 188 3.78 -20.76 9.08
C ALA A 188 2.91 -19.62 8.56
N ASP A 189 2.01 -19.16 9.43
CA ASP A 189 1.14 -18.02 9.20
C ASP A 189 0.76 -17.38 10.54
N VAL A 190 0.45 -16.10 10.52
CA VAL A 190 -0.02 -15.37 11.70
C VAL A 190 -0.84 -14.18 11.27
N SER A 191 -1.94 -13.94 11.98
CA SER A 191 -2.73 -12.73 11.87
C SER A 191 -2.72 -12.01 13.22
N VAL A 192 -2.60 -10.68 13.15
CA VAL A 192 -2.56 -9.81 14.32
C VAL A 192 -3.55 -8.68 14.08
N SER A 193 -4.36 -8.38 15.09
CA SER A 193 -5.13 -7.15 15.13
C SER A 193 -4.75 -6.37 16.39
N LEU A 194 -4.48 -5.09 16.22
CA LEU A 194 -4.11 -4.19 17.30
C LEU A 194 -5.28 -3.28 17.66
N THR A 195 -5.48 -3.08 18.96
CA THR A 195 -6.36 -2.01 19.46
C THR A 195 -5.62 -0.68 19.50
N GLU A 196 -6.36 0.43 19.67
CA GLU A 196 -5.79 1.77 19.87
C GLU A 196 -4.87 1.89 21.11
N ARG A 197 -4.89 0.88 22.00
CA ARG A 197 -4.05 0.76 23.20
C ARG A 197 -2.84 -0.16 23.03
N ALA A 198 -2.53 -0.58 21.80
CA ALA A 198 -1.44 -1.51 21.47
C ALA A 198 -1.57 -2.90 22.12
N HIS A 199 -2.79 -3.31 22.46
CA HIS A 199 -3.10 -4.69 22.78
C HIS A 199 -3.32 -5.48 21.49
N ALA A 200 -2.59 -6.58 21.33
CA ALA A 200 -2.64 -7.47 20.18
C ALA A 200 -3.53 -8.69 20.46
N SER A 201 -4.51 -8.93 19.60
CA SER A 201 -5.14 -10.25 19.45
C SER A 201 -4.40 -11.00 18.33
N VAL A 202 -3.99 -12.25 18.61
CA VAL A 202 -3.14 -13.03 17.73
C VAL A 202 -3.82 -14.36 17.40
N ALA A 203 -3.89 -14.70 16.11
CA ALA A 203 -4.16 -16.07 15.67
C ALA A 203 -2.95 -16.58 14.87
N ALA A 204 -2.45 -17.76 15.21
CA ALA A 204 -1.19 -18.27 14.65
C ALA A 204 -1.33 -19.70 14.12
N ALA A 205 -0.54 -20.02 13.11
CA ALA A 205 -0.36 -21.36 12.62
C ALA A 205 0.95 -21.94 13.17
N PRO A 206 0.97 -23.21 13.60
CA PRO A 206 2.20 -23.85 14.02
C PRO A 206 3.21 -23.89 12.87
N PRO A 207 4.53 -23.99 13.17
CA PRO A 207 5.56 -24.10 12.15
C PRO A 207 5.24 -25.23 11.17
N VAL A 208 5.28 -24.95 9.87
CA VAL A 208 5.16 -25.99 8.84
C VAL A 208 6.41 -26.83 8.91
N GLY A 209 6.31 -27.97 9.58
CA GLY A 209 7.42 -28.89 9.83
C GLY A 209 8.24 -29.14 8.57
N ALA A 210 9.36 -28.41 8.44
CA ALA A 210 10.24 -28.48 7.28
C ALA A 210 11.05 -29.80 7.24
N LEU A 211 10.77 -30.74 8.14
CA LEU A 211 11.36 -32.07 8.21
C LEU A 211 10.85 -32.98 7.08
N SER A 212 9.59 -32.83 6.62
CA SER A 212 8.99 -33.77 5.64
C SER A 212 9.67 -33.75 4.27
N LYS A 213 10.18 -32.60 3.82
CA LYS A 213 10.97 -32.48 2.57
C LYS A 213 12.41 -32.99 2.72
N ARG A 214 12.87 -33.24 3.94
CA ARG A 214 14.27 -33.58 4.26
C ARG A 214 14.48 -35.05 4.57
N VAL A 215 13.41 -35.81 4.77
CA VAL A 215 13.46 -37.26 4.93
C VAL A 215 13.35 -37.89 3.54
N PRO A 216 14.35 -38.66 3.07
CA PRO A 216 14.28 -39.34 1.79
C PRO A 216 13.05 -40.26 1.70
N ALA A 217 12.51 -40.45 0.48
CA ALA A 217 11.38 -41.36 0.27
C ALA A 217 11.71 -42.77 0.79
N GLY A 218 10.79 -43.35 1.57
CA GLY A 218 10.98 -44.66 2.21
C GLY A 218 11.81 -44.63 3.51
N LYS A 219 12.24 -43.46 3.99
CA LYS A 219 12.87 -43.29 5.30
C LYS A 219 11.89 -42.69 6.32
N ARG A 220 12.18 -42.87 7.60
CA ARG A 220 11.45 -42.25 8.72
C ARG A 220 12.43 -41.49 9.60
N ALA A 221 12.05 -40.29 10.03
CA ALA A 221 12.80 -39.56 11.05
C ALA A 221 12.37 -40.05 12.45
N VAL A 222 13.34 -40.22 13.34
CA VAL A 222 13.14 -40.61 14.73
C VAL A 222 13.73 -39.50 15.62
N SER A 223 12.94 -39.02 16.57
CA SER A 223 13.41 -38.04 17.56
C SER A 223 13.95 -38.77 18.78
N LEU A 224 15.17 -38.43 19.20
CA LEU A 224 15.85 -39.04 20.34
C LEU A 224 16.30 -37.92 21.29
N SER A 225 16.08 -38.11 22.59
CA SER A 225 16.61 -37.22 23.62
C SER A 225 17.94 -37.78 24.10
N THR A 226 19.03 -37.05 23.86
CA THR A 226 20.39 -37.47 24.24
C THR A 226 21.30 -36.27 24.45
N LEU A 227 22.50 -36.49 24.98
CA LEU A 227 23.56 -35.50 24.97
C LEU A 227 24.02 -35.26 23.53
N VAL A 228 23.87 -34.02 23.06
CA VAL A 228 24.25 -33.63 21.70
C VAL A 228 25.75 -33.29 21.69
N PRO A 229 26.58 -33.98 20.89
CA PRO A 229 27.99 -33.64 20.75
C PRO A 229 28.17 -32.19 20.28
N THR A 230 29.20 -31.52 20.79
CA THR A 230 29.55 -30.16 20.32
C THR A 230 29.94 -30.20 18.85
N GLY A 231 29.36 -29.29 18.04
CA GLY A 231 29.67 -29.19 16.62
C GLY A 231 28.83 -30.10 15.72
N LEU A 232 27.84 -30.84 16.27
CA LEU A 232 26.91 -31.63 15.45
C LEU A 232 26.11 -30.70 14.53
N ALA A 233 26.26 -30.91 13.23
CA ALA A 233 25.60 -30.14 12.20
C ALA A 233 24.61 -31.01 11.43
N ARG A 234 23.75 -30.32 10.68
CA ARG A 234 22.83 -30.99 9.77
C ARG A 234 23.61 -31.66 8.65
N GLY A 235 23.20 -32.88 8.30
CA GLY A 235 23.85 -33.67 7.24
C GLY A 235 24.98 -34.57 7.74
N ASP A 236 25.35 -34.44 9.01
CA ASP A 236 26.32 -35.33 9.64
C ASP A 236 25.79 -36.76 9.70
N GLU A 237 26.66 -37.72 9.44
CA GLU A 237 26.38 -39.14 9.67
C GLU A 237 26.53 -39.45 11.15
N VAL A 238 25.53 -40.14 11.68
CA VAL A 238 25.47 -40.54 13.09
C VAL A 238 25.11 -42.01 13.20
N THR A 239 25.75 -42.68 14.15
CA THR A 239 25.39 -44.05 14.53
C THR A 239 24.72 -44.01 15.90
N VAL A 240 23.49 -44.48 15.96
CA VAL A 240 22.75 -44.69 17.20
C VAL A 240 23.01 -46.11 17.69
N VAL A 241 23.45 -46.24 18.94
CA VAL A 241 23.67 -47.54 19.58
C VAL A 241 22.54 -47.76 20.59
N THR A 242 21.80 -48.85 20.42
CA THR A 242 20.76 -49.34 21.35
C THR A 242 21.16 -50.72 21.88
N ASP A 243 20.43 -51.23 22.86
CA ASP A 243 20.67 -52.58 23.40
C ASP A 243 20.47 -53.68 22.34
N ASP A 244 19.63 -53.41 21.34
CA ASP A 244 19.31 -54.32 20.25
C ASP A 244 20.24 -54.19 19.03
N GLY A 245 21.13 -53.18 18.99
CA GLY A 245 22.10 -53.04 17.90
C GLY A 245 22.58 -51.62 17.59
N ARG A 246 23.20 -51.47 16.41
CA ARG A 246 23.68 -50.19 15.87
C ARG A 246 22.91 -49.80 14.62
N HIS A 247 22.54 -48.53 14.53
CA HIS A 247 21.77 -47.97 13.42
C HIS A 247 22.41 -46.69 12.91
N ASP A 248 22.78 -46.68 11.63
CA ASP A 248 23.33 -45.50 10.96
C ASP A 248 22.21 -44.61 10.41
N GLY A 249 22.40 -43.30 10.50
CA GLY A 249 21.47 -42.30 10.03
C GLY A 249 22.13 -40.96 9.78
N THR A 250 21.33 -40.00 9.32
CA THR A 250 21.79 -38.63 9.03
C THR A 250 21.03 -37.66 9.91
N VAL A 251 21.74 -36.67 10.46
CA VAL A 251 21.13 -35.64 11.31
C VAL A 251 20.25 -34.72 10.46
N VAL A 252 18.94 -34.75 10.71
CA VAL A 252 17.95 -33.88 10.03
C VAL A 252 17.79 -32.55 10.77
N SER A 253 17.88 -32.57 12.10
CA SER A 253 17.89 -31.39 12.98
C SER A 253 18.41 -31.79 14.37
N ALA A 254 19.10 -30.87 15.05
CA ALA A 254 19.46 -31.02 16.46
C ALA A 254 19.10 -29.73 17.20
N LYS A 255 18.54 -29.86 18.41
CA LYS A 255 18.23 -28.74 19.31
C LYS A 255 18.74 -29.12 20.71
N SER A 256 19.61 -28.30 21.28
CA SER A 256 20.03 -28.44 22.67
C SER A 256 19.07 -27.67 23.57
N ALA A 257 18.63 -28.27 24.68
CA ALA A 257 17.72 -27.64 25.65
C ALA A 257 18.38 -26.55 26.53
N GLY A 258 19.48 -25.95 26.09
CA GLY A 258 20.26 -24.98 26.86
C GLY A 258 21.03 -24.04 25.94
N GLY A 259 20.39 -22.93 25.57
CA GLY A 259 20.97 -21.86 24.76
C GLY A 259 20.21 -20.56 24.95
N GLY A 260 19.78 -20.28 26.19
CA GLY A 260 19.32 -18.97 26.62
C GLY A 260 20.43 -18.28 27.42
N GLY A 261 20.97 -17.19 26.88
CA GLY A 261 21.79 -16.21 27.60
C GLY A 261 23.29 -16.26 27.32
N GLY A 262 23.81 -15.25 26.61
CA GLY A 262 25.24 -14.92 26.63
C GLY A 262 25.79 -14.10 25.47
N ALA A 263 25.71 -12.76 25.61
CA ALA A 263 26.64 -11.73 25.13
C ALA A 263 26.80 -11.45 23.61
N SER A 264 26.27 -10.30 23.19
CA SER A 264 27.12 -9.12 22.88
C SER A 264 26.44 -7.87 23.41
#